data_AF-C5L6Q5-F1
#
_entry.id   AF-C5L6Q5-F1
#
_cell.length_a   1.000
_cell.length_b   1.000
_cell.length_c   1.000
_cell.angle_alpha   90.00
_cell.angle_beta   90.00
_cell.angle_gamma   90.00
#
_symmetry.space_group_name_H-M   'P 1'
#
loop_
_entity.id
_entity.type
_entity.pdbx_description
1 polymer ?
#
loop_
_entity_poly.entity_id
_entity_poly.type
_entity_poly.pdbx_seq_one_letter_code
_entity_poly.pdbx_strand_id
1 'polypeptide(L)'
;GTMHAKLIIIERAQALRVCISSSNVTPQDWEGVSQCIWVADFKPANDPEAPARKRVKPDHTSDFGDQLARFIETFFRSIPDSSSLSSYWVKVLTGSRFNVKLPKGVELIASAPGYWKGDDRDNWGHMRLRALLSDVHSEEILFQCSSIGFLPASFLADLSKSLNGNIRVAWPLYDVAMWKRGSNFLRFPSRHFEGGQFPLN
;
A
#
# COMPACT_ATOMS: atom_id res chain seq x y z
N GLY A 1 3.82 16.97 -4.93
CA GLY A 1 3.55 15.51 -4.97
C GLY A 1 4.87 14.77 -4.85
N THR A 2 4.86 13.57 -4.28
CA THR A 2 6.09 12.78 -4.03
C THR A 2 5.87 11.35 -4.48
N MET A 3 6.85 10.76 -5.17
CA MET A 3 6.89 9.32 -5.41
C MET A 3 7.31 8.63 -4.10
N HIS A 4 6.34 8.15 -3.33
CA HIS A 4 6.58 7.58 -1.99
C HIS A 4 6.48 6.05 -1.94
N ALA A 5 5.99 5.43 -3.02
CA ALA A 5 5.87 3.98 -3.12
C ALA A 5 7.25 3.31 -3.07
N LYS A 6 7.38 2.24 -2.28
CA LYS A 6 8.59 1.41 -2.23
C LYS A 6 8.17 -0.01 -2.61
N LEU A 7 8.33 -0.28 -3.90
CA LEU A 7 7.86 -1.49 -4.57
C LEU A 7 9.05 -2.16 -5.24
N ILE A 8 9.20 -3.46 -5.01
CA ILE A 8 10.20 -4.29 -5.68
C ILE A 8 9.45 -5.44 -6.36
N ILE A 9 9.62 -5.58 -7.67
CA ILE A 9 9.09 -6.70 -8.43
C ILE A 9 10.27 -7.48 -9.00
N ILE A 10 10.36 -8.78 -8.68
CA ILE A 10 11.45 -9.65 -9.12
C ILE A 10 10.84 -10.78 -9.95
N GLU A 11 11.09 -10.73 -11.25
CA GLU A 11 10.73 -11.80 -12.17
C GLU A 11 11.86 -12.83 -12.25
N ARG A 12 11.53 -14.11 -12.05
CA ARG A 12 12.41 -15.27 -12.21
C ARG A 12 11.80 -16.24 -13.21
N ALA A 13 12.58 -17.21 -13.66
CA ALA A 13 12.12 -18.21 -14.63
C ALA A 13 10.83 -18.93 -14.20
N GLN A 14 10.70 -19.25 -12.91
CA GLN A 14 9.59 -20.04 -12.36
C GLN A 14 8.83 -19.33 -11.22
N ALA A 15 9.05 -18.03 -11.01
CA ALA A 15 8.32 -17.29 -9.97
C ALA A 15 8.35 -15.79 -10.23
N LEU A 16 7.30 -15.10 -9.81
CA LEU A 16 7.28 -13.65 -9.65
C LEU A 16 7.21 -13.33 -8.17
N ARG A 17 8.10 -12.46 -7.67
CA ARG A 17 8.01 -11.93 -6.31
C ARG A 17 7.60 -10.47 -6.35
N VAL A 18 6.64 -10.11 -5.50
CA VAL A 18 6.29 -8.72 -5.22
C VAL A 18 6.60 -8.42 -3.76
N CYS A 19 7.37 -7.37 -3.52
CA CYS A 19 7.63 -6.85 -2.19
C CYS A 19 7.14 -5.40 -2.08
N ILE A 20 6.36 -5.11 -1.04
CA ILE A 20 5.93 -3.75 -0.67
C ILE A 20 6.56 -3.43 0.68
N SER A 21 7.33 -2.35 0.75
CA SER A 21 8.11 -2.00 1.95
C SER A 21 7.75 -0.60 2.46
N SER A 22 7.99 -0.35 3.76
CA SER A 22 8.01 1.01 4.31
C SER A 22 9.39 1.68 4.19
N SER A 23 10.44 0.91 3.89
CA SER A 23 11.84 1.36 3.84
C SER A 23 12.21 2.01 2.51
N ASN A 24 12.97 3.11 2.54
CA ASN A 24 13.75 3.53 1.38
C ASN A 24 14.95 2.59 1.16
N VAL A 25 15.62 2.71 0.02
CA VAL A 25 16.81 1.90 -0.31
C VAL A 25 18.08 2.59 0.22
N THR A 26 18.14 2.77 1.54
CA THR A 26 19.25 3.46 2.24
C THR A 26 19.65 2.68 3.50
N PRO A 27 20.94 2.50 3.82
CA PRO A 27 21.37 1.73 5.00
C PRO A 27 20.67 2.13 6.30
N GLN A 28 20.43 3.44 6.47
CA GLN A 28 19.78 4.01 7.65
C GLN A 28 18.37 3.45 7.88
N ASP A 29 17.58 3.28 6.82
CA ASP A 29 16.21 2.76 6.96
C ASP A 29 16.20 1.26 7.28
N TRP A 30 17.21 0.51 6.83
CA TRP A 30 17.33 -0.94 7.03
C TRP A 30 18.02 -1.32 8.36
N GLU A 31 18.83 -0.44 8.93
CA GLU A 31 19.59 -0.70 10.16
C GLU A 31 19.07 0.09 11.37
N GLY A 32 18.53 1.29 11.13
CA GLY A 32 18.27 2.29 12.16
C GLY A 32 16.84 2.33 12.68
N VAL A 33 15.86 1.90 11.85
CA VAL A 33 14.42 2.15 12.05
C VAL A 33 13.63 0.85 11.92
N SER A 34 12.51 0.73 12.65
CA SER A 34 11.56 -0.37 12.46
C SER A 34 10.85 -0.22 11.10
N GLN A 35 10.94 -1.24 10.26
CA GLN A 35 10.30 -1.28 8.95
C GLN A 35 9.34 -2.48 8.85
N CYS A 36 8.38 -2.39 7.95
CA CYS A 36 7.53 -3.50 7.55
C CYS A 36 7.78 -3.84 6.08
N ILE A 37 7.77 -5.13 5.76
CA ILE A 37 7.87 -5.64 4.39
C ILE A 37 6.79 -6.70 4.22
N TRP A 38 5.92 -6.48 3.25
CA TRP A 38 5.00 -7.50 2.75
C TRP A 38 5.61 -8.16 1.53
N VAL A 39 5.59 -9.49 1.47
CA VAL A 39 6.17 -10.28 0.37
C VAL A 39 5.16 -11.32 -0.09
N ALA A 40 4.95 -11.41 -1.40
CA ALA A 40 4.20 -12.49 -2.03
C ALA A 40 4.97 -13.06 -3.23
N ASP A 41 4.96 -14.39 -3.34
CA ASP A 41 5.47 -15.13 -4.49
C ASP A 41 4.30 -15.70 -5.31
N PHE A 42 4.40 -15.59 -6.63
CA PHE A 42 3.39 -16.04 -7.59
C PHE A 42 4.00 -17.06 -8.55
N LYS A 43 3.27 -18.17 -8.72
CA LYS A 43 3.65 -19.26 -9.63
C LYS A 43 3.36 -18.90 -11.10
N PRO A 44 4.02 -19.54 -12.07
CA PRO A 44 3.70 -19.40 -13.49
C PRO A 44 2.22 -19.71 -13.76
N ALA A 45 1.61 -19.03 -14.73
CA ALA A 45 0.19 -19.17 -15.03
C ALA A 45 -0.20 -20.59 -15.51
N ASN A 46 0.77 -21.33 -16.04
CA ASN A 46 0.61 -22.70 -16.54
C ASN A 46 1.14 -23.77 -15.56
N ASP A 47 1.50 -23.40 -14.33
CA ASP A 47 2.01 -24.34 -13.33
C ASP A 47 0.92 -25.40 -13.01
N PRO A 48 1.17 -26.71 -13.27
CA PRO A 48 0.19 -27.78 -13.04
C PRO A 48 -0.11 -28.02 -11.55
N GLU A 49 0.78 -27.58 -10.66
CA GLU A 49 0.59 -27.59 -9.21
C GLU A 49 0.05 -26.27 -8.67
N ALA A 50 -0.20 -25.27 -9.51
CA ALA A 50 -1.02 -24.14 -9.10
C ALA A 50 -2.41 -24.70 -8.74
N PRO A 51 -3.04 -24.25 -7.64
CA PRO A 51 -4.41 -24.66 -7.33
C PRO A 51 -5.22 -24.46 -8.60
N ALA A 52 -5.76 -25.56 -9.14
CA ALA A 52 -6.40 -25.56 -10.44
C ALA A 52 -7.33 -24.35 -10.53
N ARG A 53 -7.35 -23.64 -11.66
CA ARG A 53 -8.32 -22.56 -11.96
C ARG A 53 -9.77 -22.95 -11.54
N LYS A 54 -10.03 -24.26 -11.45
CA LYS A 54 -11.16 -24.90 -10.77
C LYS A 54 -10.98 -24.90 -9.23
N ARG A 55 -11.33 -23.80 -8.53
CA ARG A 55 -12.01 -23.81 -7.19
C ARG A 55 -12.04 -22.48 -6.44
N VAL A 56 -11.41 -21.41 -6.93
CA VAL A 56 -11.68 -20.08 -6.37
C VAL A 56 -12.69 -19.42 -7.29
N LYS A 57 -13.92 -19.28 -6.80
CA LYS A 57 -14.93 -18.51 -7.53
C LYS A 57 -14.41 -17.07 -7.71
N PRO A 58 -14.69 -16.39 -8.84
CA PRO A 58 -14.17 -15.04 -9.11
C PRO A 58 -14.45 -14.00 -8.00
N ASP A 59 -15.53 -14.18 -7.25
CA ASP A 59 -15.94 -13.38 -6.09
C ASP A 59 -15.09 -13.60 -4.82
N HIS A 60 -14.21 -14.61 -4.82
CA HIS A 60 -13.34 -14.98 -3.70
C HIS A 60 -11.85 -14.65 -3.93
N THR A 61 -11.49 -14.02 -5.05
CA THR A 61 -10.13 -13.52 -5.30
C THR A 61 -10.09 -11.99 -5.23
N SER A 62 -9.02 -11.44 -4.67
CA SER A 62 -8.71 -10.01 -4.78
C SER A 62 -8.41 -9.61 -6.23
N ASP A 63 -8.52 -8.30 -6.52
CA ASP A 63 -8.08 -7.70 -7.77
C ASP A 63 -6.60 -7.22 -7.72
N PHE A 64 -5.81 -7.77 -6.79
CA PHE A 64 -4.44 -7.32 -6.50
C PHE A 64 -3.55 -7.14 -7.74
N GLY A 65 -3.47 -8.16 -8.62
CA GLY A 65 -2.64 -8.08 -9.83
C GLY A 65 -3.12 -7.00 -10.81
N ASP A 66 -4.44 -6.82 -10.92
CA ASP A 66 -5.05 -5.82 -11.79
C ASP A 66 -4.81 -4.40 -11.23
N GLN A 67 -4.93 -4.20 -9.91
CA GLN A 67 -4.59 -2.93 -9.24
C GLN A 67 -3.09 -2.61 -9.36
N LEU A 68 -2.21 -3.61 -9.21
CA LEU A 68 -0.78 -3.40 -9.36
C LEU A 68 -0.42 -3.02 -10.80
N ALA A 69 -1.06 -3.66 -11.79
CA ALA A 69 -0.91 -3.32 -13.20
C ALA A 69 -1.38 -1.88 -13.48
N ARG A 70 -2.52 -1.46 -12.93
CA ARG A 70 -3.01 -0.07 -13.05
C ARG A 70 -2.04 0.95 -12.45
N PHE A 71 -1.46 0.65 -11.29
CA PHE A 71 -0.45 1.51 -10.66
C PHE A 71 0.80 1.63 -11.54
N ILE A 72 1.32 0.51 -12.05
CA ILE A 72 2.48 0.48 -12.94
C ILE A 72 2.22 1.24 -14.23
N GLU A 73 1.05 1.04 -14.87
CA GLU A 73 0.68 1.77 -16.08
C GLU A 73 0.65 3.27 -15.81
N THR A 74 0.02 3.69 -14.70
CA THR A 74 -0.08 5.10 -14.30
C THR A 74 1.30 5.72 -14.02
N PHE A 75 2.20 4.98 -13.38
CA PHE A 75 3.58 5.40 -13.14
C PHE A 75 4.33 5.65 -14.47
N PHE A 76 4.24 4.72 -15.41
CA PHE A 76 4.93 4.84 -16.69
C PHE A 76 4.36 5.91 -17.62
N ARG A 77 3.09 6.34 -17.46
CA ARG A 77 2.54 7.49 -18.22
C ARG A 77 3.37 8.77 -18.05
N SER A 78 4.10 8.92 -16.95
CA SER A 78 4.97 10.07 -16.69
C SER A 78 6.41 9.90 -17.18
N ILE A 79 6.76 8.76 -17.80
CA ILE A 79 8.12 8.43 -18.24
C ILE A 79 8.16 8.35 -19.77
N PRO A 80 8.93 9.21 -20.47
CA PRO A 80 9.12 9.13 -21.91
C PRO A 80 9.63 7.75 -22.36
N ASP A 81 9.19 7.31 -23.55
CA ASP A 81 9.64 6.09 -24.21
C ASP A 81 9.49 4.79 -23.38
N SER A 82 8.57 4.78 -22.42
CA SER A 82 8.38 3.65 -21.49
C SER A 82 7.21 2.71 -21.85
N SER A 83 6.53 2.94 -22.98
CA SER A 83 5.31 2.21 -23.37
C SER A 83 5.51 0.69 -23.48
N SER A 84 6.63 0.25 -24.06
CA SER A 84 7.01 -1.16 -24.17
C SER A 84 7.24 -1.80 -22.80
N LEU A 85 7.88 -1.08 -21.88
CA LEU A 85 8.16 -1.55 -20.52
C LEU A 85 6.88 -1.61 -19.68
N SER A 86 6.02 -0.59 -19.79
CA SER A 86 4.69 -0.58 -19.19
C SER A 86 3.86 -1.77 -19.66
N SER A 87 3.78 -1.98 -20.98
CA SER A 87 3.03 -3.08 -21.58
C SER A 87 3.55 -4.45 -21.15
N TYR A 88 4.87 -4.58 -21.00
CA TYR A 88 5.50 -5.80 -20.49
C TYR A 88 5.02 -6.13 -19.08
N TRP A 89 5.13 -5.17 -18.16
CA TRP A 89 4.76 -5.39 -16.76
C TRP A 89 3.25 -5.58 -16.58
N VAL A 90 2.42 -4.85 -17.33
CA VAL A 90 0.96 -5.07 -17.32
C VAL A 90 0.64 -6.52 -17.71
N LYS A 91 1.26 -7.06 -18.76
CA LYS A 91 1.07 -8.47 -19.16
C LYS A 91 1.50 -9.45 -18.07
N VAL A 92 2.69 -9.25 -17.50
CA VAL A 92 3.23 -10.06 -16.40
C VAL A 92 2.25 -10.10 -15.21
N LEU A 93 1.68 -8.96 -14.83
CA LEU A 93 0.84 -8.78 -13.66
C LEU A 93 -0.63 -9.19 -13.84
N THR A 94 -1.15 -9.12 -15.07
CA THR A 94 -2.55 -9.44 -15.40
C THR A 94 -2.79 -10.91 -15.78
N GLY A 95 -1.82 -11.79 -15.49
CA GLY A 95 -2.04 -13.23 -15.62
C GLY A 95 -1.44 -13.87 -16.87
N SER A 96 -0.73 -13.13 -17.73
CA SER A 96 -0.21 -13.72 -18.98
C SER A 96 0.93 -14.70 -18.74
N ARG A 97 1.73 -14.48 -17.69
CA ARG A 97 2.92 -15.28 -17.36
C ARG A 97 2.87 -15.88 -15.96
N PHE A 98 2.30 -15.16 -14.99
CA PHE A 98 2.19 -15.59 -13.59
C PHE A 98 0.76 -15.45 -13.10
N ASN A 99 0.32 -16.33 -12.20
CA ASN A 99 -0.99 -16.22 -11.56
C ASN A 99 -0.93 -15.22 -10.40
N VAL A 100 -1.09 -13.92 -10.68
CA VAL A 100 -1.03 -12.83 -9.68
C VAL A 100 -2.40 -12.61 -9.02
N LYS A 101 -2.95 -13.66 -8.42
CA LYS A 101 -4.21 -13.64 -7.67
C LYS A 101 -3.93 -13.95 -6.21
N LEU A 102 -4.52 -13.18 -5.30
CA LEU A 102 -4.50 -13.42 -3.87
C LEU A 102 -5.92 -13.74 -3.37
N PRO A 103 -6.05 -14.44 -2.23
CA PRO A 103 -7.34 -14.60 -1.56
C PRO A 103 -7.99 -13.23 -1.29
N LYS A 104 -9.32 -13.18 -1.31
CA LYS A 104 -10.07 -12.00 -0.86
C LYS A 104 -9.63 -11.61 0.56
N GLY A 105 -9.48 -10.31 0.80
CA GLY A 105 -8.99 -9.76 2.07
C GLY A 105 -7.52 -9.37 2.06
N VAL A 106 -6.77 -9.73 1.01
CA VAL A 106 -5.46 -9.12 0.72
C VAL A 106 -5.61 -8.23 -0.52
N GLU A 107 -5.84 -6.95 -0.27
CA GLU A 107 -6.15 -5.97 -1.31
C GLU A 107 -5.01 -4.94 -1.45
N LEU A 108 -4.74 -4.51 -2.69
CA LEU A 108 -3.79 -3.42 -2.92
C LEU A 108 -4.49 -2.07 -2.86
N ILE A 109 -3.98 -1.17 -2.02
CA ILE A 109 -4.40 0.23 -1.97
C ILE A 109 -3.22 1.08 -2.40
N ALA A 110 -3.31 1.67 -3.58
CA ALA A 110 -2.29 2.55 -4.13
C ALA A 110 -2.81 3.99 -4.24
N SER A 111 -1.89 4.94 -4.25
CA SER A 111 -2.19 6.35 -4.55
C SER A 111 -1.37 6.78 -5.74
N ALA A 112 -2.03 7.42 -6.71
CA ALA A 112 -1.39 7.99 -7.90
C ALA A 112 -1.88 9.43 -8.11
N PRO A 113 -1.01 10.35 -8.58
CA PRO A 113 -1.42 11.71 -8.87
C PRO A 113 -2.46 11.75 -10.00
N GLY A 114 -3.53 12.51 -9.80
CA GLY A 114 -4.58 12.66 -10.81
C GLY A 114 -5.89 13.18 -10.22
N TYR A 115 -6.79 13.62 -11.11
CA TYR A 115 -8.18 13.95 -10.79
C TYR A 115 -9.09 12.82 -11.26
N TRP A 116 -9.20 11.78 -10.44
CA TRP A 116 -9.94 10.56 -10.74
C TRP A 116 -11.45 10.77 -10.58
N LYS A 117 -12.25 10.31 -11.54
CA LYS A 117 -13.71 10.51 -11.59
C LYS A 117 -14.42 9.22 -11.99
N GLY A 118 -15.72 9.12 -11.71
CA GLY A 118 -16.50 7.93 -12.01
C GLY A 118 -15.91 6.68 -11.35
N ASP A 119 -15.91 5.57 -12.08
CA ASP A 119 -15.40 4.28 -11.59
C ASP A 119 -13.90 4.32 -11.26
N ASP A 120 -13.13 5.20 -11.92
CA ASP A 120 -11.69 5.35 -11.64
C ASP A 120 -11.40 5.97 -10.27
N ARG A 121 -12.38 6.66 -9.67
CA ARG A 121 -12.23 7.24 -8.33
C ARG A 121 -11.93 6.14 -7.30
N ASP A 122 -12.60 5.01 -7.41
CA ASP A 122 -12.57 3.95 -6.40
C ASP A 122 -11.35 3.02 -6.58
N ASN A 123 -10.42 3.36 -7.47
CA ASN A 123 -9.14 2.68 -7.67
C ASN A 123 -7.99 3.26 -6.82
N TRP A 124 -8.16 4.43 -6.20
CA TRP A 124 -7.04 5.16 -5.60
C TRP A 124 -7.31 5.66 -4.18
N GLY A 125 -6.24 5.68 -3.38
CA GLY A 125 -6.21 6.31 -2.06
C GLY A 125 -7.33 5.86 -1.12
N HIS A 126 -7.86 6.81 -0.36
CA HIS A 126 -8.92 6.50 0.60
C HIS A 126 -10.30 6.25 -0.04
N MET A 127 -10.47 6.50 -1.33
CA MET A 127 -11.69 6.11 -2.05
C MET A 127 -11.69 4.61 -2.34
N ARG A 128 -10.52 4.03 -2.67
CA ARG A 128 -10.37 2.57 -2.75
C ARG A 128 -10.67 1.91 -1.41
N LEU A 129 -10.14 2.47 -0.31
CA LEU A 129 -10.46 2.01 1.05
C LEU A 129 -11.98 2.02 1.31
N ARG A 130 -12.68 3.10 0.94
CA ARG A 130 -14.14 3.19 1.07
C ARG A 130 -14.87 2.06 0.36
N ALA A 131 -14.47 1.76 -0.88
CA ALA A 131 -15.08 0.69 -1.66
C ALA A 131 -14.81 -0.70 -1.06
N LEU A 132 -13.61 -0.92 -0.52
CA LEU A 132 -13.21 -2.19 0.09
C LEU A 132 -13.85 -2.43 1.48
N LEU A 133 -14.10 -1.35 2.21
CA LEU A 133 -14.60 -1.39 3.59
C LEU A 133 -16.10 -1.06 3.68
N SER A 134 -16.85 -1.06 2.58
CA SER A 134 -18.28 -0.68 2.56
C SER A 134 -19.12 -1.47 3.56
N ASP A 135 -18.74 -2.74 3.76
CA ASP A 135 -19.47 -3.69 4.60
C ASP A 135 -18.73 -3.96 5.93
N VAL A 136 -17.68 -3.19 6.23
CA VAL A 136 -16.89 -3.31 7.46
C VAL A 136 -17.14 -2.09 8.33
N HIS A 137 -17.51 -2.32 9.59
CA HIS A 137 -17.64 -1.27 10.59
C HIS A 137 -16.57 -1.43 11.67
N SER A 138 -15.92 -0.33 12.01
CA SER A 138 -14.87 -0.29 13.04
C SER A 138 -15.22 0.79 14.05
N GLU A 139 -15.33 0.41 15.33
CA GLU A 139 -15.59 1.36 16.42
C GLU A 139 -14.44 2.36 16.61
N GLU A 140 -13.20 1.88 16.45
CA GLU A 140 -11.97 2.65 16.61
C GLU A 140 -11.02 2.37 15.45
N ILE A 141 -10.48 3.44 14.86
CA ILE A 141 -9.44 3.35 13.83
C ILE A 141 -8.17 3.95 14.39
N LEU A 142 -7.13 3.12 14.47
CA LEU A 142 -5.79 3.53 14.84
C LEU A 142 -4.99 3.90 13.59
N PHE A 143 -4.54 5.15 13.52
CA PHE A 143 -3.64 5.60 12.45
C PHE A 143 -2.21 5.74 12.99
N GLN A 144 -1.26 4.99 12.41
CA GLN A 144 0.17 5.08 12.70
C GLN A 144 0.91 5.53 11.44
N CYS A 145 1.68 6.61 11.57
CA CYS A 145 2.54 7.10 10.49
C CYS A 145 3.83 7.74 11.06
N SER A 146 4.78 8.03 10.18
CA SER A 146 6.05 8.71 10.52
C SER A 146 6.07 10.19 10.15
N SER A 147 5.01 10.68 9.48
CA SER A 147 4.84 12.07 9.06
C SER A 147 3.35 12.42 9.02
N ILE A 148 3.02 13.66 9.39
CA ILE A 148 1.67 14.22 9.33
C ILE A 148 1.73 15.52 8.54
N GLY A 149 0.95 15.57 7.46
CA GLY A 149 0.77 16.78 6.67
C GLY A 149 -0.29 17.69 7.28
N PHE A 150 -0.64 18.75 6.56
CA PHE A 150 -1.82 19.54 6.89
C PHE A 150 -3.09 18.72 6.63
N LEU A 151 -3.95 18.60 7.64
CA LEU A 151 -5.19 17.82 7.59
C LEU A 151 -6.41 18.73 7.86
N PRO A 152 -7.04 19.31 6.82
CA PRO A 152 -8.26 20.08 6.99
C PRO A 152 -9.38 19.24 7.62
N ALA A 153 -10.26 19.87 8.41
CA ALA A 153 -11.44 19.21 8.98
C ALA A 153 -12.31 18.54 7.91
N SER A 154 -12.47 19.17 6.74
CA SER A 154 -13.21 18.61 5.61
C SER A 154 -12.58 17.32 5.07
N PHE A 155 -11.25 17.23 5.04
CA PHE A 155 -10.54 16.02 4.64
C PHE A 155 -10.70 14.91 5.68
N LEU A 156 -10.55 15.24 6.97
CA LEU A 156 -10.72 14.28 8.06
C LEU A 156 -12.16 13.71 8.09
N ALA A 157 -13.16 14.55 7.85
CA ALA A 157 -14.55 14.12 7.74
C ALA A 157 -14.76 13.17 6.54
N ASP A 158 -14.16 13.44 5.39
CA ASP A 158 -14.26 12.55 4.22
C ASP A 158 -13.47 11.24 4.39
N LEU A 159 -12.32 11.29 5.07
CA LEU A 159 -11.55 10.11 5.43
C LEU A 159 -12.30 9.23 6.45
N SER A 160 -12.95 9.82 7.46
CA SER A 160 -13.76 9.08 8.44
C SER A 160 -14.92 8.34 7.75
N LYS A 161 -15.58 8.97 6.77
CA LYS A 161 -16.58 8.30 5.91
C LYS A 161 -15.99 7.12 5.12
N SER A 162 -14.78 7.27 4.61
CA SER A 162 -14.10 6.17 3.90
C SER A 162 -13.75 4.99 4.79
N LEU A 163 -13.46 5.23 6.07
CA LEU A 163 -13.03 4.20 7.01
C LEU A 163 -14.19 3.64 7.84
N ASN A 164 -15.40 4.20 7.68
CA ASN A 164 -16.61 3.83 8.42
C ASN A 164 -16.40 3.78 9.95
N GLY A 165 -15.71 4.79 10.48
CA GLY A 165 -15.38 4.84 11.91
C GLY A 165 -14.73 6.15 12.37
N ASN A 166 -14.49 6.23 13.67
CA ASN A 166 -13.84 7.37 14.31
C ASN A 166 -12.31 7.24 14.24
N ILE A 167 -11.65 8.25 13.67
CA ILE A 167 -10.19 8.27 13.49
C ILE A 167 -9.52 8.74 14.78
N ARG A 168 -8.63 7.91 15.32
CA ARG A 168 -7.66 8.30 16.34
C ARG A 168 -6.26 8.14 15.77
N VAL A 169 -5.45 9.17 15.92
CA VAL A 169 -4.05 9.13 15.47
C VAL A 169 -3.21 8.74 16.67
N ALA A 170 -2.51 7.61 16.56
CA ALA A 170 -1.46 7.26 17.49
C ALA A 170 -0.15 7.76 16.94
N TRP A 171 0.48 8.66 17.70
CA TRP A 171 1.74 9.25 17.33
C TRP A 171 2.82 8.81 18.33
N PRO A 172 4.04 8.45 17.87
CA PRO A 172 5.13 8.16 18.80
C PRO A 172 5.43 9.40 19.63
N LEU A 173 5.51 9.27 20.96
CA LEU A 173 5.86 10.38 21.83
C LEU A 173 7.23 10.95 21.43
N TYR A 174 7.27 12.24 21.09
CA TYR A 174 8.52 12.95 20.80
C TYR A 174 9.44 13.03 22.04
N ASP A 175 8.88 13.09 23.25
CA ASP A 175 9.62 13.29 24.50
C ASP A 175 10.41 12.05 24.98
N VAL A 176 10.19 10.87 24.39
CA VAL A 176 10.94 9.64 24.69
C VAL A 176 11.96 9.31 23.58
N ALA A 177 12.26 10.28 22.71
CA ALA A 177 13.40 10.20 21.79
C ALA A 177 14.69 10.23 22.62
N MET A 178 15.22 9.06 23.00
CA MET A 178 16.46 8.97 23.74
C MET A 178 17.60 9.62 22.95
N TRP A 179 18.01 10.81 23.40
CA TRP A 179 19.27 11.42 23.02
C TRP A 179 20.39 10.54 23.57
N LYS A 180 21.00 9.69 22.75
CA LYS A 180 22.23 9.02 23.13
C LYS A 180 23.33 10.08 23.11
N ARG A 181 23.82 10.49 24.30
CA ARG A 181 24.95 11.42 24.43
C ARG A 181 26.07 11.01 23.45
N GLY A 182 26.34 11.84 22.45
CA GLY A 182 27.42 11.64 21.47
C GLY A 182 27.03 11.24 20.04
N SER A 183 25.76 11.10 19.68
CA SER A 183 25.34 10.86 18.29
C SER A 183 24.60 12.06 17.68
N ASN A 184 25.02 12.50 16.49
CA ASN A 184 24.42 13.60 15.73
C ASN A 184 23.05 13.28 15.09
N PHE A 185 22.35 12.24 15.55
CA PHE A 185 21.06 11.81 14.98
C PHE A 185 20.10 11.39 16.10
N LEU A 186 18.82 11.78 15.94
CA LEU A 186 17.71 11.40 16.82
C LEU A 186 17.23 9.98 16.45
N ARG A 187 17.01 9.10 17.42
CA ARG A 187 16.42 7.78 17.20
C ARG A 187 15.02 7.76 17.82
N PHE A 188 14.00 7.48 17.02
CA PHE A 188 12.62 7.28 17.49
C PHE A 188 12.42 5.81 17.86
N PRO A 189 12.33 5.45 19.16
CA PRO A 189 11.99 4.08 19.52
C PRO A 189 10.50 3.84 19.23
N SER A 190 10.19 2.74 18.53
CA SER A 190 8.83 2.23 18.30
C SER A 190 8.16 1.67 19.57
N ARG A 191 8.70 1.96 20.77
CA ARG A 191 8.26 1.36 22.05
C ARG A 191 7.27 2.20 22.84
N HIS A 192 7.02 3.46 22.46
CA HIS A 192 6.11 4.35 23.19
C HIS A 192 5.22 5.15 22.22
N PHE A 193 3.94 4.80 22.17
CA PHE A 193 2.89 5.52 21.45
C PHE A 193 1.89 6.06 22.47
N GLU A 194 1.55 7.35 22.40
CA GLU A 194 0.38 7.91 23.09
C GLU A 194 -0.70 8.22 22.04
N GLY A 195 -1.96 7.90 22.38
CA GLY A 195 -3.10 8.18 21.52
C GLY A 195 -3.57 9.62 21.69
N GLY A 196 -3.70 10.36 20.58
CA GLY A 196 -4.35 11.67 20.56
C GLY A 196 -5.67 11.61 19.77
N GLN A 197 -6.76 12.12 20.36
CA GLN A 197 -7.99 12.38 19.61
C GLN A 197 -7.86 13.72 18.87
N PHE A 198 -8.13 13.73 17.56
CA PHE A 198 -8.33 14.98 16.84
C PHE A 198 -9.73 15.51 17.16
N PRO A 199 -9.89 16.79 17.53
CA PRO A 199 -11.21 17.38 17.69
C PRO A 199 -11.88 17.45 16.31
N LEU A 200 -12.84 16.54 16.07
CA LEU A 200 -13.79 16.65 14.98
C LEU A 200 -14.91 17.56 15.50
N ASN A 201 -14.77 18.87 15.28
CA ASN A 201 -15.87 19.83 15.44
C ASN A 201 -16.75 19.83 14.20
#